data_AF-A0A537TPF7-F1
#
_entry.id   AF-A0A537TPF7-F1
#
_cell.length_a   1.000
_cell.length_b   1.000
_cell.length_c   1.000
_cell.angle_alpha   90.00
_cell.angle_beta   90.00
_cell.angle_gamma   90.00
#
_symmetry.space_group_name_H-M   'P 1'
#
loop_
_entity.id
_entity.type
_entity.pdbx_description
1 polymer ?
#
loop_
_entity_poly.entity_id
_entity_poly.type
_entity_poly.pdbx_seq_one_letter_code
_entity_poly.pdbx_strand_id
1 'polypeptide(L)'
;MRPPPGRRRAAESRCRARRSVRGRQPPARSQSPGGSPWSDPTARGARRLGPRRRNSGSELGQPGEGRGTTKLPAVSGGTFAYVASVAAGAAGAVQVAVNGSLGRRIGVVEATAFSLLVSFSILAAVVLVARQGVGGVAAGFREPPWLWLGGVMGVVIVSSITFAGPRIGTFATVGLLMAGQLAVGAAIDALGLFGLERVPLTWTRGAGLALLAAGALLVLRR
;
A
#
# COMPACT_ATOMS: atom_id res chain seq x y z
N MET A 1 9.25 -47.94 -52.18
CA MET A 1 8.37 -48.90 -51.46
C MET A 1 7.09 -48.21 -51.01
N ARG A 2 5.97 -48.95 -50.98
CA ARG A 2 4.58 -48.63 -50.52
C ARG A 2 3.95 -49.95 -50.01
N PRO A 3 2.79 -49.98 -49.30
CA PRO A 3 2.13 -48.99 -48.44
C PRO A 3 2.39 -49.36 -46.95
N PRO A 4 1.54 -50.04 -46.11
CA PRO A 4 0.09 -50.34 -46.06
C PRO A 4 -0.72 -49.38 -45.12
N PRO A 5 -2.04 -49.57 -44.84
CA PRO A 5 -2.90 -48.49 -44.30
C PRO A 5 -3.70 -48.80 -43.01
N GLY A 6 -4.25 -47.72 -42.40
CA GLY A 6 -5.51 -47.80 -41.65
C GLY A 6 -5.47 -47.39 -40.17
N ARG A 7 -6.06 -46.22 -39.86
CA ARG A 7 -6.82 -45.99 -38.60
C ARG A 7 -7.81 -44.81 -38.69
N ARG A 8 -8.49 -44.66 -39.84
CA ARG A 8 -9.71 -43.82 -39.98
C ARG A 8 -10.93 -44.33 -39.16
N ARG A 9 -10.76 -45.33 -38.28
CA ARG A 9 -11.83 -46.03 -37.54
C ARG A 9 -12.00 -45.61 -36.07
N ALA A 10 -11.31 -44.57 -35.60
CA ALA A 10 -11.46 -44.08 -34.23
C ALA A 10 -12.63 -43.07 -34.04
N ALA A 11 -13.25 -42.61 -35.13
CA ALA A 11 -14.31 -41.60 -35.10
C ALA A 11 -15.72 -42.17 -34.81
N GLU A 12 -15.94 -43.48 -34.98
CA GLU A 12 -17.30 -44.07 -35.01
C GLU A 12 -17.73 -44.70 -33.67
N SER A 13 -16.81 -45.05 -32.79
CA SER A 13 -17.10 -45.84 -31.58
C SER A 13 -17.80 -45.05 -30.46
N ARG A 14 -17.55 -43.74 -30.33
CA ARG A 14 -18.22 -42.90 -29.31
C ARG A 14 -19.61 -42.41 -29.71
N CYS A 15 -19.99 -42.54 -30.98
CA CYS A 15 -21.34 -42.22 -31.46
C CYS A 15 -22.41 -43.25 -31.01
N ARG A 16 -21.98 -44.40 -30.44
CA ARG A 16 -22.85 -45.46 -29.94
C ARG A 16 -23.19 -45.40 -28.45
N ALA A 17 -22.66 -44.44 -27.69
CA ALA A 17 -23.12 -44.12 -26.33
C ALA A 17 -24.46 -43.34 -26.35
N ARG A 18 -25.43 -43.89 -27.07
CA ARG A 18 -26.81 -43.41 -27.21
C ARG A 18 -27.64 -43.82 -26.00
N ARG A 19 -28.66 -43.00 -25.69
CA ARG A 19 -30.00 -43.45 -25.24
C ARG A 19 -30.11 -44.29 -23.95
N SER A 20 -29.87 -43.66 -22.82
CA SER A 20 -30.80 -43.62 -21.66
C SER A 20 -30.33 -42.44 -20.79
N VAL A 21 -31.17 -41.57 -20.23
CA VAL A 21 -32.54 -41.74 -19.70
C VAL A 21 -33.50 -40.71 -20.32
N ARG A 22 -34.80 -41.04 -20.39
CA ARG A 22 -35.85 -40.31 -21.12
C ARG A 22 -36.99 -39.90 -20.18
N GLY A 23 -37.35 -38.61 -20.18
CA GLY A 23 -38.49 -38.06 -19.43
C GLY A 23 -38.15 -37.66 -17.98
N ARG A 24 -38.89 -36.73 -17.34
CA ARG A 24 -40.14 -36.07 -17.72
C ARG A 24 -40.18 -34.58 -17.32
N GLN A 25 -40.92 -33.80 -18.10
CA GLN A 25 -41.53 -32.49 -17.80
C GLN A 25 -43.04 -32.72 -17.46
N PRO A 26 -43.89 -31.71 -17.11
CA PRO A 26 -43.64 -30.35 -16.62
C PRO A 26 -44.48 -30.02 -15.31
N PRO A 27 -45.38 -29.01 -15.16
CA PRO A 27 -45.29 -28.09 -14.00
C PRO A 27 -46.62 -27.87 -13.20
N ALA A 28 -46.61 -26.86 -12.31
CA ALA A 28 -47.67 -25.85 -12.04
C ALA A 28 -48.26 -25.75 -10.61
N ARG A 29 -48.55 -24.49 -10.22
CA ARG A 29 -49.43 -24.03 -9.10
C ARG A 29 -48.90 -24.34 -7.68
N SER A 30 -49.31 -23.65 -6.60
CA SER A 30 -50.37 -22.64 -6.41
C SER A 30 -49.96 -21.52 -5.44
N GLN A 31 -50.75 -20.43 -5.43
CA GLN A 31 -50.76 -19.39 -4.39
C GLN A 31 -51.21 -19.95 -3.02
N SER A 32 -50.86 -19.29 -1.92
CA SER A 32 -51.83 -18.81 -0.90
C SER A 32 -51.17 -17.95 0.21
N PRO A 33 -51.87 -16.96 0.79
CA PRO A 33 -51.36 -16.09 1.85
C PRO A 33 -51.95 -16.39 3.26
N GLY A 34 -51.35 -15.82 4.31
CA GLY A 34 -52.08 -15.38 5.51
C GLY A 34 -51.75 -16.03 6.87
N GLY A 35 -51.68 -15.19 7.91
CA GLY A 35 -51.77 -15.54 9.34
C GLY A 35 -50.52 -16.18 9.97
N SER A 36 -50.13 -15.88 11.23
CA SER A 36 -50.61 -14.89 12.19
C SER A 36 -49.52 -14.65 13.27
N PRO A 37 -49.45 -13.46 13.92
CA PRO A 37 -48.42 -13.18 14.92
C PRO A 37 -48.85 -13.68 16.30
N TRP A 38 -48.33 -14.84 16.74
CA TRP A 38 -48.57 -15.32 18.09
C TRP A 38 -47.60 -14.69 19.09
N SER A 39 -48.17 -13.81 19.90
CA SER A 39 -47.60 -13.20 21.09
C SER A 39 -47.37 -14.22 22.20
N ASP A 40 -46.24 -14.13 22.90
CA ASP A 40 -46.05 -14.83 24.18
C ASP A 40 -45.34 -13.92 25.21
N PRO A 41 -46.09 -13.16 26.04
CA PRO A 41 -45.51 -12.27 27.04
C PRO A 41 -45.90 -12.65 28.47
N THR A 42 -45.39 -13.76 29.03
CA THR A 42 -45.34 -13.95 30.51
C THR A 42 -44.38 -15.07 30.97
N ALA A 43 -43.09 -14.76 31.16
CA ALA A 43 -42.18 -15.59 31.95
C ALA A 43 -41.74 -14.81 33.21
N ARG A 44 -42.49 -14.98 34.31
CA ARG A 44 -42.23 -14.31 35.60
C ARG A 44 -41.12 -15.02 36.38
N GLY A 45 -40.10 -14.25 36.76
CA GLY A 45 -39.54 -14.25 38.11
C GLY A 45 -38.58 -15.38 38.53
N ALA A 46 -37.32 -15.01 38.78
CA ALA A 46 -36.54 -15.56 39.89
C ALA A 46 -35.43 -14.57 40.30
N ARG A 47 -35.64 -13.81 41.39
CA ARG A 47 -34.53 -13.11 42.07
C ARG A 47 -33.73 -14.12 42.88
N ARG A 48 -32.41 -14.11 42.79
CA ARG A 48 -31.52 -14.64 43.85
C ARG A 48 -30.42 -13.65 44.17
N LEU A 49 -30.51 -13.07 45.37
CA LEU A 49 -29.43 -12.30 46.00
C LEU A 49 -28.45 -13.29 46.65
N GLY A 50 -27.15 -13.05 46.50
CA GLY A 50 -26.07 -13.80 47.13
C GLY A 50 -25.03 -12.83 47.73
N PRO A 51 -24.39 -13.15 48.87
CA PRO A 51 -23.86 -12.13 49.76
C PRO A 51 -22.46 -11.60 49.41
N ARG A 52 -22.28 -10.30 49.68
CA ARG A 52 -21.03 -9.55 49.59
C ARG A 52 -20.10 -9.91 50.76
N ARG A 53 -19.00 -10.64 50.51
CA ARG A 53 -17.92 -10.81 51.51
C ARG A 53 -16.68 -10.02 51.12
N ARG A 54 -16.39 -8.99 51.92
CA ARG A 54 -15.12 -8.24 51.96
C ARG A 54 -14.13 -9.05 52.80
N ASN A 55 -12.85 -9.07 52.41
CA ASN A 55 -11.75 -9.29 53.35
C ASN A 55 -10.52 -8.52 52.86
N SER A 56 -9.79 -7.91 53.80
CA SER A 56 -8.58 -7.13 53.55
C SER A 56 -7.33 -7.94 53.92
N GLY A 57 -6.27 -7.73 53.14
CA GLY A 57 -4.84 -7.76 53.51
C GLY A 57 -4.32 -8.77 54.54
N SER A 58 -3.42 -9.64 54.08
CA SER A 58 -2.18 -9.94 54.80
C SER A 58 -1.09 -10.35 53.79
N GLU A 59 0.03 -9.64 53.81
CA GLU A 59 1.20 -9.90 52.97
C GLU A 59 2.11 -10.95 53.62
N LEU A 60 2.63 -11.88 52.81
CA LEU A 60 3.81 -12.70 53.13
C LEU A 60 4.66 -12.74 51.87
N GLY A 61 5.88 -12.18 51.97
CA GLY A 61 6.66 -11.77 50.80
C GLY A 61 7.44 -12.89 50.10
N GLN A 62 7.90 -12.57 48.88
CA GLN A 62 8.98 -13.29 48.19
C GLN A 62 10.18 -12.35 48.02
N PRO A 63 11.39 -12.73 48.48
CA PRO A 63 12.61 -11.97 48.19
C PRO A 63 13.09 -12.25 46.75
N GLY A 64 13.66 -11.23 46.12
CA GLY A 64 13.81 -11.17 44.67
C GLY A 64 14.73 -12.20 44.01
N GLU A 65 14.37 -12.54 42.77
CA GLU A 65 15.34 -12.86 41.73
C GLU A 65 15.37 -11.72 40.70
N GLY A 66 16.31 -10.79 40.91
CA GLY A 66 16.58 -9.66 40.02
C GLY A 66 17.25 -10.10 38.71
N ARG A 67 16.63 -11.01 37.95
CA ARG A 67 16.97 -11.18 36.54
C ARG A 67 16.34 -10.06 35.74
N GLY A 68 17.07 -8.95 35.69
CA GLY A 68 16.95 -7.95 34.64
C GLY A 68 17.20 -8.60 33.28
N THR A 69 16.20 -9.31 32.76
CA THR A 69 16.04 -9.44 31.33
C THR A 69 15.81 -8.03 30.84
N THR A 70 16.89 -7.36 30.43
CA THR A 70 16.81 -6.14 29.65
C THR A 70 16.13 -6.54 28.36
N LYS A 71 14.79 -6.52 28.38
CA LYS A 71 13.97 -6.57 27.18
C LYS A 71 14.35 -5.32 26.43
N LEU A 72 15.35 -5.45 25.55
CA LEU A 72 15.69 -4.46 24.55
C LEU A 72 14.35 -4.00 23.99
N PRO A 73 13.98 -2.72 24.16
CA PRO A 73 12.61 -2.29 23.92
C PRO A 73 12.29 -2.66 22.49
N ALA A 74 11.31 -3.56 22.32
CA ALA A 74 10.90 -4.02 21.01
C ALA A 74 10.50 -2.78 20.22
N VAL A 75 11.34 -2.39 19.26
CA VAL A 75 11.18 -1.12 18.54
C VAL A 75 9.85 -1.22 17.82
N SER A 76 8.85 -0.53 18.36
CA SER A 76 7.50 -0.55 17.82
C SER A 76 7.57 -0.12 16.36
N GLY A 77 6.84 -0.80 15.47
CA GLY A 77 6.86 -0.51 14.04
C GLY A 77 6.57 0.97 13.74
N GLY A 78 5.77 1.63 14.59
CA GLY A 78 5.56 3.08 14.55
C GLY A 78 6.84 3.88 14.81
N THR A 79 7.63 3.57 15.85
CA THR A 79 8.90 4.25 16.14
C THR A 79 9.88 4.10 14.98
N PHE A 80 9.99 2.90 14.39
CA PHE A 80 10.81 2.69 13.19
C PHE A 80 10.31 3.52 12.01
N ALA A 81 8.99 3.56 11.76
CA ALA A 81 8.39 4.36 10.70
C ALA A 81 8.68 5.86 10.87
N TYR A 82 8.54 6.42 12.08
CA TYR A 82 8.87 7.83 12.33
C TYR A 82 10.34 8.14 12.08
N VAL A 83 11.27 7.30 12.57
CA VAL A 83 12.71 7.49 12.34
C VAL A 83 13.04 7.37 10.85
N ALA A 84 12.46 6.39 10.15
CA ALA A 84 12.63 6.22 8.70
C ALA A 84 12.08 7.43 7.91
N SER A 85 10.94 8.00 8.31
CA SER A 85 10.39 9.21 7.67
C SER A 85 11.28 10.44 7.86
N VAL A 86 11.82 10.64 9.06
CA VAL A 86 12.78 11.74 9.34
C VAL A 86 14.08 11.54 8.54
N ALA A 87 14.61 10.32 8.51
CA ALA A 87 15.80 9.99 7.72
C ALA A 87 15.57 10.19 6.21
N ALA A 88 14.39 9.83 5.70
CA ALA A 88 14.02 10.06 4.30
C ALA A 88 13.92 11.57 3.96
N GLY A 89 13.40 12.39 4.87
CA GLY A 89 13.39 13.85 4.71
C GLY A 89 14.80 14.45 4.63
N ALA A 90 15.70 14.02 5.53
CA ALA A 90 17.11 14.43 5.51
C ALA A 90 17.83 13.97 4.23
N ALA A 91 17.63 12.71 3.82
CA ALA A 91 18.17 12.16 2.59
C ALA A 91 17.66 12.92 1.35
N GLY A 92 16.39 13.30 1.32
CA GLY A 92 15.80 14.12 0.25
C GLY A 92 16.46 15.50 0.14
N ALA A 93 16.73 16.18 1.26
CA ALA A 93 17.45 17.46 1.24
C ALA A 93 18.88 17.32 0.68
N VAL A 94 19.60 16.25 1.07
CA VAL A 94 20.92 15.92 0.51
C VAL A 94 20.82 15.60 -0.99
N GLN A 95 19.81 14.82 -1.40
CA GLN A 95 19.58 14.47 -2.82
C GLN A 95 19.40 15.72 -3.69
N VAL A 96 18.59 16.70 -3.25
CA VAL A 96 18.41 17.97 -3.96
C VAL A 96 19.73 18.73 -4.10
N ALA A 97 20.52 18.82 -3.02
CA ALA A 97 21.80 19.53 -3.04
C ALA A 97 22.85 18.85 -3.95
N VAL A 98 22.98 17.52 -3.84
CA VAL A 98 23.94 16.73 -4.62
C VAL A 98 23.57 16.70 -6.10
N ASN A 99 22.31 16.39 -6.44
CA ASN A 99 21.86 16.35 -7.82
C ASN A 99 21.91 17.74 -8.47
N GLY A 100 21.52 18.81 -7.76
CA GLY A 100 21.71 20.18 -8.27
C GLY A 100 23.19 20.52 -8.51
N SER A 101 24.10 20.11 -7.62
CA SER A 101 25.54 20.30 -7.82
C SER A 101 26.07 19.54 -9.04
N LEU A 102 25.60 18.31 -9.27
CA LEU A 102 25.94 17.50 -10.43
C LEU A 102 25.38 18.10 -11.73
N GLY A 103 24.12 18.54 -11.72
CA GLY A 103 23.44 19.19 -12.86
C GLY A 103 24.15 20.44 -13.38
N ARG A 104 24.76 21.22 -12.48
CA ARG A 104 25.62 22.36 -12.88
C ARG A 104 26.92 21.96 -13.57
N ARG A 105 27.42 20.75 -13.34
CA ARG A 105 28.74 20.30 -13.81
C ARG A 105 28.69 19.58 -15.15
N ILE A 106 27.65 18.77 -15.38
CA ILE A 106 27.55 17.90 -16.56
C ILE A 106 26.26 18.05 -17.37
N GLY A 107 25.35 18.95 -16.96
CA GLY A 107 24.03 19.10 -17.57
C GLY A 107 22.92 18.37 -16.80
N VAL A 108 21.68 18.83 -16.97
CA VAL A 108 20.53 18.37 -16.16
C VAL A 108 20.10 16.95 -16.54
N VAL A 109 20.13 16.63 -17.84
CA VAL A 109 19.68 15.33 -18.35
C VAL A 109 20.71 14.26 -18.01
N GLU A 110 21.98 14.57 -18.22
CA GLU A 110 23.16 13.77 -17.94
C GLU A 110 23.28 13.47 -16.45
N ALA A 111 23.16 14.49 -15.59
CA ALA A 111 23.15 14.32 -14.14
C ALA A 111 21.98 13.46 -13.66
N THR A 112 20.79 13.64 -14.25
CA THR A 112 19.61 12.82 -13.92
C THR A 112 19.82 11.37 -14.33
N ALA A 113 20.26 11.11 -15.56
CA ALA A 113 20.54 9.78 -16.06
C ALA A 113 21.62 9.07 -15.22
N PHE A 114 22.70 9.76 -14.87
CA PHE A 114 23.75 9.23 -14.01
C PHE A 114 23.25 8.93 -12.59
N SER A 115 22.51 9.84 -11.96
CA SER A 115 21.96 9.67 -10.61
C SER A 115 20.97 8.48 -10.54
N LEU A 116 20.14 8.31 -11.57
CA LEU A 116 19.24 7.16 -11.72
C LEU A 116 20.00 5.86 -11.99
N LEU A 117 21.04 5.87 -12.81
CA LEU A 117 21.89 4.70 -13.09
C LEU A 117 22.61 4.21 -11.82
N VAL A 118 23.17 5.12 -11.02
CA VAL A 118 23.80 4.78 -9.73
C VAL A 118 22.77 4.19 -8.76
N SER A 119 21.60 4.83 -8.66
CA SER A 119 20.50 4.37 -7.80
C SER A 119 20.00 2.98 -8.20
N PHE A 120 19.82 2.73 -9.50
CA PHE A 120 19.47 1.42 -10.06
C PHE A 120 20.54 0.37 -9.78
N SER A 121 21.82 0.70 -9.98
CA SER A 121 22.94 -0.23 -9.78
C SER A 121 23.06 -0.69 -8.31
N ILE A 122 22.90 0.24 -7.36
CA ILE A 122 22.87 -0.07 -5.93
C ILE A 122 21.68 -1.00 -5.61
N LEU A 123 20.48 -0.67 -6.09
CA LEU A 123 19.29 -1.48 -5.82
C LEU A 123 19.37 -2.87 -6.46
N ALA A 124 19.91 -2.97 -7.68
CA ALA A 124 20.14 -4.24 -8.37
C ALA A 124 21.12 -5.14 -7.61
N ALA A 125 22.21 -4.57 -7.06
CA ALA A 125 23.15 -5.31 -6.21
C ALA A 125 22.48 -5.81 -4.92
N VAL A 126 21.67 -4.97 -4.26
CA VAL A 126 20.89 -5.39 -3.07
C VAL A 126 19.91 -6.51 -3.40
N VAL A 127 19.18 -6.43 -4.52
CA VAL A 127 18.28 -7.51 -4.96
C VAL A 127 19.04 -8.81 -5.21
N LEU A 128 20.19 -8.75 -5.90
CA LEU A 128 20.99 -9.93 -6.21
C LEU A 128 21.50 -10.62 -4.94
N VAL A 129 22.00 -9.85 -3.95
CA VAL A 129 22.49 -10.38 -2.67
C VAL A 129 21.35 -10.88 -1.78
N ALA A 130 20.28 -10.12 -1.62
CA ALA A 130 19.23 -10.40 -0.64
C ALA A 130 18.13 -11.37 -1.12
N ARG A 131 17.92 -11.49 -2.43
CA ARG A 131 16.87 -12.35 -3.02
C ARG A 131 17.43 -13.51 -3.86
N GLN A 132 18.73 -13.53 -4.14
CA GLN A 132 19.42 -14.54 -4.96
C GLN A 132 18.76 -14.81 -6.34
N GLY A 133 18.01 -13.85 -6.87
CA GLY A 133 17.30 -14.00 -8.13
C GLY A 133 16.42 -12.80 -8.50
N VAL A 134 16.18 -12.64 -9.80
CA VAL A 134 15.44 -11.50 -10.37
C VAL A 134 13.92 -11.72 -10.49
N GLY A 135 13.39 -12.82 -9.94
CA GLY A 135 11.99 -13.22 -10.11
C GLY A 135 10.96 -12.16 -9.68
N GLY A 136 11.24 -11.43 -8.58
CA GLY A 136 10.39 -10.33 -8.12
C GLY A 136 10.43 -9.10 -9.04
N VAL A 137 11.56 -8.84 -9.70
CA VAL A 137 11.68 -7.76 -10.71
C VAL A 137 10.96 -8.17 -11.99
N ALA A 138 11.10 -9.42 -12.41
CA ALA A 138 10.39 -9.99 -13.56
C ALA A 138 8.86 -9.99 -13.40
N ALA A 139 8.35 -10.10 -12.17
CA ALA A 139 6.92 -9.98 -11.88
C ALA A 139 6.38 -8.57 -12.20
N GLY A 140 7.14 -7.51 -11.90
CA GLY A 140 6.73 -6.12 -12.17
C GLY A 140 6.50 -5.79 -13.66
N PHE A 141 7.09 -6.56 -14.59
CA PHE A 141 6.81 -6.46 -16.03
C PHE A 141 5.51 -7.15 -16.47
N ARG A 142 4.90 -7.97 -15.60
CA ARG A 142 3.58 -8.59 -15.83
C ARG A 142 2.44 -7.77 -15.24
N GLU A 143 2.76 -6.83 -14.37
CA GLU A 143 1.81 -5.89 -13.78
C GLU A 143 1.35 -4.83 -14.79
N PRO A 144 0.16 -4.22 -14.59
CA PRO A 144 -0.39 -3.27 -15.56
C PRO A 144 0.50 -2.03 -15.80
N PRO A 145 0.64 -1.56 -17.07
CA PRO A 145 1.59 -0.49 -17.42
C PRO A 145 1.40 0.84 -16.69
N TRP A 146 0.21 1.14 -16.17
CA TRP A 146 0.00 2.38 -15.40
C TRP A 146 0.80 2.42 -14.10
N LEU A 147 1.17 1.25 -13.54
CA LEU A 147 2.03 1.20 -12.35
C LEU A 147 3.47 1.62 -12.65
N TRP A 148 3.90 1.55 -13.91
CA TRP A 148 5.22 2.01 -14.34
C TRP A 148 5.31 3.55 -14.37
N LEU A 149 4.19 4.27 -14.24
CA LEU A 149 4.18 5.74 -14.05
C LEU A 149 5.00 6.16 -12.83
N GLY A 150 5.12 5.33 -11.78
CA GLY A 150 6.00 5.62 -10.65
C GLY A 150 7.46 5.84 -11.06
N GLY A 151 7.96 5.04 -12.02
CA GLY A 151 9.31 5.21 -12.59
C GLY A 151 9.43 6.51 -13.41
N VAL A 152 8.43 6.80 -14.25
CA VAL A 152 8.37 8.04 -15.05
C VAL A 152 8.36 9.28 -14.15
N MET A 153 7.54 9.29 -13.09
CA MET A 153 7.49 10.37 -12.11
C MET A 153 8.82 10.50 -11.35
N GLY A 154 9.54 9.40 -11.11
CA GLY A 154 10.90 9.44 -10.58
C GLY A 154 11.87 10.23 -11.47
N VAL A 155 11.84 10.01 -12.79
CA VAL A 155 12.65 10.79 -13.76
C VAL A 155 12.29 12.28 -13.70
N VAL A 156 10.99 12.61 -13.67
CA VAL A 156 10.50 14.00 -13.60
C VAL A 156 10.95 14.68 -12.30
N ILE A 157 10.83 14.01 -11.15
CA ILE A 157 11.26 14.54 -9.85
C ILE A 157 12.77 14.78 -9.82
N VAL A 158 13.58 13.80 -10.23
CA VAL A 158 15.04 13.93 -10.24
C VAL A 158 15.50 15.03 -11.20
N SER A 159 14.89 15.12 -12.40
CA SER A 159 15.15 16.22 -13.35
C SER A 159 14.81 17.58 -12.73
N SER A 160 13.64 17.69 -12.09
CA SER A 160 13.15 18.93 -11.49
C SER A 160 14.05 19.43 -10.36
N ILE A 161 14.49 18.55 -9.45
CA ILE A 161 15.39 18.97 -8.36
C ILE A 161 16.79 19.31 -8.86
N THR A 162 17.27 18.62 -9.90
CA THR A 162 18.54 18.90 -10.58
C THR A 162 18.51 20.28 -11.27
N PHE A 163 17.37 20.64 -11.86
CA PHE A 163 17.14 21.93 -12.52
C PHE A 163 16.89 23.09 -11.54
N ALA A 164 16.07 22.86 -10.51
CA ALA A 164 15.60 23.91 -9.58
C ALA A 164 16.59 24.18 -8.44
N GLY A 165 17.20 23.14 -7.87
CA GLY A 165 18.15 23.24 -6.75
C GLY A 165 19.22 24.32 -6.93
N PRO A 166 19.90 24.40 -8.09
CA PRO A 166 20.88 25.44 -8.38
C PRO A 166 20.33 26.86 -8.60
N ARG A 167 19.06 26.99 -8.98
CA ARG A 167 18.44 28.28 -9.38
C ARG A 167 17.77 28.99 -8.21
N ILE A 168 16.98 28.26 -7.42
CA ILE A 168 16.23 28.82 -6.27
C ILE A 168 16.79 28.39 -4.91
N GLY A 169 17.80 27.51 -4.92
CA GLY A 169 18.42 26.95 -3.71
C GLY A 169 17.71 25.69 -3.19
N THR A 170 18.44 24.88 -2.43
CA THR A 170 17.97 23.60 -1.87
C THR A 170 16.71 23.77 -1.01
N PHE A 171 16.69 24.76 -0.12
CA PHE A 171 15.58 24.97 0.81
C PHE A 171 14.25 25.29 0.10
N ALA A 172 14.28 26.23 -0.86
CA ALA A 172 13.11 26.57 -1.66
C ALA A 172 12.64 25.39 -2.53
N THR A 173 13.59 24.65 -3.11
CA THR A 173 13.29 23.47 -3.93
C THR A 173 12.62 22.36 -3.13
N VAL A 174 13.12 22.04 -1.92
CA VAL A 174 12.51 21.04 -1.02
C VAL A 174 11.14 21.51 -0.53
N GLY A 175 11.00 22.77 -0.12
CA GLY A 175 9.72 23.33 0.35
C GLY A 175 8.63 23.28 -0.72
N LEU A 176 8.95 23.68 -1.96
CA LEU A 176 8.02 23.65 -3.08
C LEU A 176 7.67 22.21 -3.51
N LEU A 177 8.66 21.29 -3.50
CA LEU A 177 8.42 19.87 -3.77
C LEU A 177 7.45 19.25 -2.76
N MET A 178 7.66 19.50 -1.46
CA MET A 178 6.78 18.99 -0.39
C MET A 178 5.38 19.58 -0.47
N ALA A 179 5.24 20.88 -0.74
CA ALA A 179 3.94 21.52 -0.94
C ALA A 179 3.18 20.92 -2.13
N GLY A 180 3.87 20.70 -3.26
CA GLY A 180 3.29 20.05 -4.45
C GLY A 180 2.90 18.59 -4.21
N GLN A 181 3.76 17.80 -3.55
CA GLN A 181 3.48 16.41 -3.19
C GLN A 181 2.26 16.29 -2.28
N LEU A 182 2.12 17.16 -1.27
CA LEU A 182 0.98 17.16 -0.37
C LEU A 182 -0.32 17.60 -1.07
N ALA A 183 -0.26 18.60 -1.95
CA ALA A 183 -1.43 19.04 -2.74
C ALA A 183 -1.93 17.95 -3.71
N VAL A 184 -1.02 17.30 -4.45
CA VAL A 184 -1.38 16.21 -5.35
C VAL A 184 -1.82 14.97 -4.58
N GLY A 185 -1.18 14.63 -3.46
CA GLY A 185 -1.59 13.54 -2.57
C GLY A 185 -3.01 13.74 -2.03
N ALA A 186 -3.33 14.94 -1.55
CA ALA A 186 -4.67 15.27 -1.08
C ALA A 186 -5.73 15.22 -2.19
N ALA A 187 -5.36 15.56 -3.43
CA ALA A 187 -6.25 15.39 -4.59
C ALA A 187 -6.47 13.91 -4.94
N ILE A 188 -5.43 13.07 -4.88
CA ILE A 188 -5.51 11.62 -5.07
C ILE A 188 -6.45 10.98 -4.04
N ASP A 189 -6.24 11.29 -2.74
CA ASP A 189 -7.07 10.87 -1.62
C ASP A 189 -8.56 11.25 -1.82
N ALA A 190 -8.82 12.52 -2.16
CA ALA A 190 -10.16 13.08 -2.28
C ALA A 190 -10.93 12.61 -3.53
N LEU A 191 -10.22 12.12 -4.54
CA LEU A 191 -10.78 11.56 -5.77
C LEU A 191 -10.85 10.02 -5.73
N GLY A 192 -10.18 9.35 -4.80
CA GLY A 192 -10.10 7.88 -4.75
C GLY A 192 -9.33 7.29 -5.94
N LEU A 193 -8.33 8.03 -6.45
CA LEU A 193 -7.55 7.58 -7.61
C LEU A 193 -6.74 6.31 -7.28
N PHE A 194 -6.41 5.54 -8.31
CA PHE A 194 -5.68 4.26 -8.20
C PHE A 194 -6.35 3.18 -7.33
N GLY A 195 -7.65 3.30 -7.07
CA GLY A 195 -8.40 2.34 -6.25
C GLY A 195 -8.20 2.51 -4.74
N LEU A 196 -7.65 3.64 -4.29
CA LEU A 196 -7.59 3.99 -2.87
C LEU A 196 -9.00 4.31 -2.34
N GLU A 197 -9.22 3.98 -1.06
CA GLU A 197 -10.44 4.37 -0.37
C GLU A 197 -10.53 5.89 -0.25
N ARG A 198 -11.68 6.46 -0.64
CA ARG A 198 -11.84 7.91 -0.83
C ARG A 198 -11.85 8.63 0.52
N VAL A 199 -10.75 9.31 0.86
CA VAL A 199 -10.65 10.07 2.11
C VAL A 199 -11.26 11.45 1.93
N PRO A 200 -12.28 11.85 2.71
CA PRO A 200 -12.88 13.17 2.59
C PRO A 200 -11.88 14.27 2.97
N LEU A 201 -11.79 15.31 2.13
CA LEU A 201 -11.06 16.54 2.41
C LEU A 201 -11.73 17.30 3.57
N THR A 202 -11.19 17.15 4.77
CA THR A 202 -11.61 17.96 5.92
C THR A 202 -11.16 19.40 5.75
N TRP A 203 -11.91 20.34 6.34
CA TRP A 203 -11.54 21.77 6.34
C TRP A 203 -10.15 22.01 6.96
N THR A 204 -9.77 21.19 7.94
CA THR A 204 -8.44 21.22 8.56
C THR A 204 -7.32 20.79 7.60
N ARG A 205 -7.52 19.76 6.76
CA ARG A 205 -6.57 19.37 5.71
C ARG A 205 -6.44 20.49 4.65
N GLY A 206 -7.56 21.05 4.22
CA GLY A 206 -7.59 22.19 3.28
C GLY A 206 -6.83 23.42 3.80
N ALA A 207 -7.05 23.79 5.06
CA ALA A 207 -6.32 24.89 5.71
C ALA A 207 -4.81 24.61 5.82
N GLY A 208 -4.42 23.38 6.20
CA GLY A 208 -3.01 22.97 6.24
C GLY A 208 -2.32 23.04 4.88
N LEU A 209 -3.00 22.61 3.82
CA LEU A 209 -2.53 22.72 2.44
C LEU A 209 -2.35 24.18 2.00
N ALA A 210 -3.31 25.06 2.33
CA ALA A 210 -3.21 26.49 2.05
C ALA A 210 -2.04 27.15 2.80
N LEU A 211 -1.81 26.79 4.08
CA LEU A 211 -0.67 27.24 4.88
C LEU A 211 0.67 26.79 4.29
N LEU A 212 0.76 25.53 3.85
CA LEU A 212 1.96 24.99 3.20
C LEU A 212 2.25 25.68 1.86
N ALA A 213 1.22 25.93 1.05
CA ALA A 213 1.35 26.67 -0.21
C ALA A 213 1.79 28.13 0.05
N ALA A 214 1.19 28.81 1.03
CA ALA A 214 1.59 30.16 1.44
C ALA A 214 3.04 30.20 1.96
N GLY A 215 3.45 29.21 2.75
CA GLY A 215 4.84 29.04 3.20
C GLY A 215 5.82 28.86 2.05
N ALA A 216 5.52 27.96 1.10
CA ALA A 216 6.36 27.75 -0.08
C ALA A 216 6.47 29.00 -0.97
N LEU A 217 5.37 29.75 -1.14
CA LEU A 217 5.35 31.03 -1.86
C LEU A 217 6.18 32.11 -1.13
N LEU A 218 6.13 32.16 0.21
CA LEU A 218 6.93 33.08 1.01
C LEU A 218 8.43 32.77 0.90
N VAL A 219 8.81 31.49 0.89
CA VAL A 219 10.21 31.06 0.69
C VAL A 219 10.74 31.41 -0.70
N LEU A 220 9.85 31.51 -1.71
CA LEU A 220 10.21 31.93 -3.07
C LEU A 220 10.34 33.46 -3.21
N ARG A 221 9.70 34.24 -2.34
CA ARG A 221 9.81 35.70 -2.27
C ARG A 221 11.07 36.11 -1.50
N ARG A 222 12.20 36.08 -2.20
CA ARG A 222 13.43 36.79 -1.81
C ARG A 222 13.33 38.27 -2.15
#